data_AF-A0A1M6TLS2-F1
#
_entry.id   AF-A0A1M6TLS2-F1
#
_cell.length_a   1.000
_cell.length_b   1.000
_cell.length_c   1.000
_cell.angle_alpha   90.00
_cell.angle_beta   90.00
_cell.angle_gamma   90.00
#
_symmetry.space_group_name_H-M   'P 1'
#
loop_
_entity.id
_entity.type
_entity.pdbx_description
1 polymer ?
#
loop_
_entity_poly.entity_id
_entity_poly.type
_entity_poly.pdbx_seq_one_letter_code
_entity_poly.pdbx_strand_id
1 'polypeptide(L)'
;MKNLEDDMLESKSESQNVEFKKNWRDEYLQWVCGFANAQGGTLYVGVDDDGNVVGVEKAKNLAEDIPNKIISLMGIVPDVNILKTPVLLHRRSRRLWVA
;
A
#
# COMPACT_ATOMS: atom_id res chain seq x y z
N MET A 1 15.72 20.00 -34.11
CA MET A 1 16.41 19.26 -33.03
C MET A 1 15.74 19.67 -31.74
N LYS A 2 15.03 18.76 -31.07
CA LYS A 2 14.42 19.03 -29.77
C LYS A 2 15.54 18.95 -28.73
N ASN A 3 15.95 20.08 -28.18
CA ASN A 3 17.11 20.14 -27.28
C ASN A 3 16.66 20.24 -25.81
N LEU A 4 16.77 19.09 -25.14
CA LEU A 4 17.38 18.84 -23.82
C LEU A 4 16.86 19.56 -22.56
N GLU A 5 15.99 20.56 -22.63
CA GLU A 5 15.40 21.20 -21.43
C GLU A 5 13.98 20.70 -21.10
N ASP A 6 13.27 20.10 -22.08
CA ASP A 6 11.88 19.63 -21.93
C ASP A 6 11.74 18.20 -21.37
N ASP A 7 12.80 17.38 -21.34
CA ASP A 7 12.74 15.97 -20.89
C ASP A 7 12.99 15.78 -19.37
N MET A 8 13.20 16.87 -18.63
CA MET A 8 13.40 16.83 -17.17
C MET A 8 12.19 17.33 -16.37
N LEU A 9 11.06 17.59 -17.05
CA LEU A 9 9.79 17.87 -16.40
C LEU A 9 9.05 16.56 -16.08
N GLU A 10 9.01 16.29 -14.78
CA GLU A 10 7.91 15.59 -14.09
C GLU A 10 7.99 14.05 -14.00
N SER A 11 9.04 13.51 -13.37
CA SER A 11 8.84 12.26 -12.61
C SER A 11 8.16 12.57 -11.27
N LYS A 12 6.86 12.88 -11.32
CA LYS A 12 5.98 12.72 -10.15
C LYS A 12 5.89 11.23 -9.82
N SER A 13 6.93 10.65 -9.22
CA SER A 13 6.87 9.33 -8.61
C SER A 13 6.20 9.36 -7.24
N GLU A 14 5.24 10.28 -7.03
CA GLU A 14 4.60 10.53 -5.73
C GLU A 14 3.16 10.00 -5.63
N SER A 15 2.66 9.32 -6.67
CA SER A 15 1.43 8.54 -6.52
C SER A 15 1.80 7.05 -6.53
N GLN A 16 2.45 6.59 -5.47
CA GLN A 16 2.35 5.16 -5.14
C GLN A 16 0.85 4.86 -5.08
N ASN A 17 0.37 3.89 -5.86
CA ASN A 17 -1.06 3.58 -5.93
C ASN A 17 -1.52 3.08 -4.56
N VAL A 18 -2.04 3.97 -3.72
CA VAL A 18 -2.50 3.68 -2.37
C VAL A 18 -4.00 3.47 -2.38
N GLU A 19 -4.45 2.37 -1.79
CA GLU A 19 -5.86 2.05 -1.60
C GLU A 19 -6.12 1.82 -0.11
N PHE A 20 -7.19 2.41 0.43
CA PHE A 20 -7.61 2.26 1.83
C PHE A 20 -8.85 1.37 1.92
N LYS A 21 -8.85 0.41 2.85
CA LYS A 21 -10.00 -0.43 3.17
C LYS A 21 -10.16 -0.57 4.68
N LYS A 22 -11.39 -0.38 5.18
CA LYS A 22 -11.72 -0.52 6.61
C LYS A 22 -11.51 -1.93 7.14
N ASN A 23 -11.76 -2.95 6.31
CA ASN A 23 -11.65 -4.37 6.66
C ASN A 23 -11.03 -5.13 5.48
N TRP A 24 -10.64 -6.39 5.66
CA TRP A 24 -10.26 -7.27 4.55
C TRP A 24 -11.49 -7.94 3.92
N ARG A 25 -11.48 -8.10 2.60
CA ARG A 25 -12.40 -8.95 1.82
C ARG A 25 -11.62 -9.56 0.67
N ASP A 26 -11.93 -10.81 0.34
CA ASP A 26 -11.23 -11.52 -0.74
C ASP A 26 -11.47 -10.88 -2.12
N GLU A 27 -12.56 -10.12 -2.30
CA GLU A 27 -12.77 -9.30 -3.49
C GLU A 27 -11.62 -8.30 -3.73
N TYR A 28 -10.87 -7.93 -2.68
CA TYR A 28 -9.75 -6.99 -2.78
C TYR A 28 -8.53 -7.54 -3.51
N LEU A 29 -8.52 -8.85 -3.78
CA LEU A 29 -7.54 -9.50 -4.64
C LEU A 29 -7.47 -8.88 -6.05
N GLN A 30 -8.56 -8.28 -6.55
CA GLN A 30 -8.51 -7.58 -7.86
C GLN A 30 -7.58 -6.36 -7.83
N TRP A 31 -7.47 -5.64 -6.71
CA TRP A 31 -6.52 -4.53 -6.57
C TRP A 31 -5.10 -5.05 -6.48
N VAL A 32 -4.87 -6.16 -5.76
CA VAL A 32 -3.56 -6.82 -5.69
C VAL A 32 -3.08 -7.21 -7.09
N CYS A 33 -3.94 -7.84 -7.90
CA CYS A 33 -3.65 -8.12 -9.31
C CYS A 33 -3.35 -6.85 -10.11
N GLY A 34 -4.16 -5.80 -9.91
CA GLY A 34 -3.96 -4.50 -10.56
C GLY A 34 -2.59 -3.90 -10.24
N PHE A 35 -2.18 -3.94 -8.97
CA PHE A 35 -0.88 -3.44 -8.52
C PHE A 35 0.28 -4.27 -9.05
N ALA A 36 0.16 -5.60 -9.04
CA ALA A 36 1.20 -6.50 -9.53
C ALA A 36 1.47 -6.34 -11.04
N ASN A 37 0.45 -5.98 -11.83
CA ASN A 37 0.57 -5.77 -13.27
C ASN A 37 0.93 -4.33 -13.66
N ALA A 38 0.95 -3.41 -12.70
CA ALA A 38 1.23 -1.99 -12.89
C ALA A 38 2.59 -1.60 -12.28
N GLN A 39 2.75 -0.35 -11.85
CA GLN A 39 3.95 0.16 -11.19
C GLN A 39 4.01 -0.22 -9.69
N GLY A 40 3.26 -1.24 -9.26
CA GLY A 40 3.05 -1.55 -7.86
C GLY A 40 1.94 -0.71 -7.20
N GLY A 41 1.79 -0.90 -5.90
CA GLY A 41 0.80 -0.21 -5.07
C GLY A 41 0.83 -0.70 -3.63
N THR A 42 0.07 -0.03 -2.77
CA THR A 42 -0.06 -0.38 -1.35
C THR A 42 -1.54 -0.41 -0.98
N LEU A 43 -1.99 -1.56 -0.49
CA LEU A 43 -3.33 -1.73 0.05
C LEU A 43 -3.26 -1.68 1.57
N TYR A 44 -3.83 -0.65 2.17
CA TYR A 44 -3.96 -0.55 3.62
C TYR A 44 -5.30 -1.13 4.06
N VAL A 45 -5.24 -2.05 5.03
CA VAL A 45 -6.41 -2.67 5.65
C VAL A 45 -6.50 -2.20 7.09
N GLY A 46 -7.70 -1.81 7.53
CA GLY A 46 -7.94 -1.17 8.83
C GLY A 46 -7.84 0.35 8.78
N VAL A 47 -8.07 0.96 7.60
CA VAL A 47 -8.09 2.41 7.39
C VAL A 47 -9.41 2.81 6.75
N ASP A 48 -10.06 3.87 7.25
CA ASP A 48 -11.28 4.40 6.65
C ASP A 48 -11.03 5.28 5.42
N ASP A 49 -12.11 5.68 4.76
CA ASP A 49 -12.07 6.47 3.53
C ASP A 49 -11.52 7.90 3.78
N ASP A 50 -11.53 8.35 5.04
CA ASP A 50 -10.95 9.61 5.51
C ASP A 50 -9.47 9.46 5.90
N GLY A 51 -8.90 8.24 5.79
CA GLY A 51 -7.51 7.94 6.12
C GLY A 51 -7.25 7.69 7.61
N ASN A 52 -8.28 7.57 8.44
CA ASN A 52 -8.14 7.26 9.86
C ASN A 52 -7.90 5.77 10.08
N VAL A 53 -6.97 5.45 10.99
CA VAL A 53 -6.70 4.07 11.39
C VAL A 53 -7.84 3.59 12.30
N VAL A 54 -8.71 2.73 11.76
CA VAL A 54 -9.79 2.07 12.51
C VAL A 54 -9.38 0.71 13.06
N GLY A 55 -8.28 0.15 12.56
CA GLY A 55 -7.79 -1.18 12.91
C GLY A 55 -8.58 -2.30 12.23
N VAL A 56 -8.12 -3.54 12.43
CA VAL A 56 -8.80 -4.74 11.92
C VAL A 56 -8.77 -5.83 12.97
N GLU A 57 -9.87 -6.58 13.08
CA GLU A 57 -9.90 -7.75 13.95
C GLU A 57 -8.94 -8.83 13.45
N LYS A 58 -8.31 -9.55 14.39
CA LYS A 58 -7.41 -10.68 14.08
C LYS A 58 -6.31 -10.33 13.07
N ALA A 59 -5.73 -9.13 13.18
CA ALA A 59 -4.67 -8.64 12.29
C ALA A 59 -3.50 -9.63 12.10
N LYS A 60 -3.15 -10.41 13.15
CA LYS A 60 -2.13 -11.47 13.06
C LYS A 60 -2.53 -12.58 12.09
N ASN A 61 -3.76 -13.10 12.24
CA ASN A 61 -4.30 -14.13 11.34
C ASN A 61 -4.33 -13.61 9.90
N LEU A 62 -4.80 -12.37 9.69
CA LEU A 62 -4.80 -11.78 8.35
C LEU A 62 -3.40 -11.65 7.76
N ALA A 63 -2.40 -11.27 8.55
CA ALA A 63 -1.02 -11.17 8.10
C ALA A 63 -0.39 -12.52 7.73
N GLU A 64 -0.93 -13.63 8.23
CA GLU A 64 -0.54 -14.99 7.84
C GLU A 64 -1.37 -15.49 6.64
N ASP A 65 -2.69 -15.29 6.67
CA ASP A 65 -3.63 -15.83 5.68
C ASP A 65 -3.53 -15.13 4.32
N ILE A 66 -3.42 -13.80 4.31
CA ILE A 66 -3.40 -12.98 3.09
C ILE A 66 -2.20 -13.31 2.18
N PRO A 67 -0.93 -13.30 2.65
CA PRO A 67 0.19 -13.61 1.76
C PRO A 67 0.11 -15.05 1.24
N ASN A 68 -0.27 -16.01 2.09
CA ASN A 68 -0.46 -17.40 1.66
C ASN A 68 -1.53 -17.54 0.56
N LYS A 69 -2.65 -16.82 0.71
CA LYS A 69 -3.72 -16.81 -0.29
C LYS A 69 -3.28 -16.18 -1.61
N ILE A 70 -2.59 -15.03 -1.56
CA ILE A 70 -2.07 -14.35 -2.75
C ILE A 70 -1.06 -15.24 -3.49
N ILE A 71 -0.13 -15.87 -2.76
CA ILE A 71 0.84 -16.82 -3.34
C ILE A 71 0.10 -17.99 -4.00
N SER A 72 -0.86 -18.60 -3.31
CA SER A 72 -1.58 -19.77 -3.82
C SER A 72 -2.43 -19.47 -5.07
N LEU A 73 -3.01 -18.28 -5.17
CA LEU A 73 -3.93 -17.93 -6.26
C LEU A 73 -3.24 -17.25 -7.44
N MET A 74 -2.15 -16.51 -7.19
CA MET A 74 -1.53 -15.63 -8.19
C MET A 74 -0.06 -15.94 -8.44
N GLY A 75 0.59 -16.74 -7.58
CA GLY A 75 2.03 -17.01 -7.68
C GLY A 75 2.92 -15.80 -7.33
N ILE A 76 2.35 -14.77 -6.69
CA ILE A 76 3.04 -13.54 -6.31
C ILE A 76 3.36 -13.59 -4.82
N VAL A 77 4.54 -13.12 -4.44
CA VAL A 77 4.95 -12.97 -3.04
C VAL A 77 4.77 -11.51 -2.62
N PRO A 78 3.67 -11.15 -1.93
CA PRO A 78 3.47 -9.79 -1.44
C PRO A 78 4.30 -9.53 -0.16
N ASP A 79 4.73 -8.29 0.03
CA ASP A 79 5.21 -7.81 1.33
C ASP A 79 4.02 -7.41 2.21
N VAL A 80 3.93 -7.98 3.42
CA VAL A 80 2.81 -7.81 4.35
C VAL A 80 3.34 -7.40 5.71
N ASN A 81 2.92 -6.23 6.18
CA ASN A 81 3.40 -5.63 7.42
C ASN A 81 2.24 -5.25 8.35
N ILE A 82 2.35 -5.61 9.63
CA ILE A 82 1.42 -5.14 10.67
C ILE A 82 1.95 -3.84 11.27
N LEU A 83 1.24 -2.75 11.05
CA LEU A 83 1.55 -1.45 11.65
C LEU A 83 0.95 -1.37 13.07
N LYS A 84 1.80 -1.21 14.09
CA LYS A 84 1.37 -1.11 15.51
C LYS A 84 1.16 0.32 15.98
N THR A 85 1.78 1.29 15.30
CA THR A 85 1.70 2.71 15.65
C THR A 85 0.89 3.41 14.57
N PRO A 86 -0.04 4.31 14.91
CA PRO A 86 -0.61 5.22 13.93
C PRO A 86 0.50 6.17 13.48
N VAL A 87 1.32 5.72 12.54
CA VAL A 87 2.15 6.62 11.74
C VAL A 87 1.14 7.48 11.01
N LEU A 88 1.11 8.77 11.31
CA LEU A 88 0.26 9.72 10.59
C LEU A 88 0.54 9.55 9.10
N LEU A 89 -0.38 8.90 8.37
CA LEU A 89 -0.25 8.56 6.94
C LEU A 89 -0.23 9.81 6.03
N HIS A 90 -0.16 11.02 6.62
CA HIS A 90 -0.14 12.29 5.91
C HIS A 90 0.92 13.30 6.40
N ARG A 91 2.14 12.91 6.79
CA ARG A 91 3.20 13.94 6.91
C ARG A 91 4.45 13.63 6.12
N ARG A 92 4.47 14.19 4.90
CA ARG A 92 5.69 14.77 4.32
C ARG A 92 6.40 15.60 5.39
N SER A 93 7.50 15.11 5.93
CA SER A 93 8.67 15.93 6.24
C SER A 93 9.80 15.04 6.72
N ARG A 94 10.97 15.21 6.13
CA ARG A 94 12.25 14.72 6.62
C ARG A 94 12.44 15.16 8.08
N ARG A 95 12.08 14.33 9.06
CA ARG A 95 12.54 14.50 10.46
C ARG A 95 12.82 13.15 11.10
N LEU A 96 14.02 13.10 11.64
CA LEU A 96 14.60 12.06 12.46
C LEU A 96 13.72 11.83 13.70
N TRP A 97 13.53 10.57 14.10
CA TRP A 97 12.98 10.22 15.41
C TRP A 97 14.13 9.67 16.28
N VAL A 98 14.30 10.22 17.48
CA VAL A 98 15.08 9.58 18.54
C VAL A 98 14.10 8.81 19.41
N ALA A 99 14.45 7.57 19.74
CA ALA A 99 13.65 6.60 20.49
C ALA A 99 13.30 7.06 21.90
#